data_AF-A0A7H8SDB7-F1
#
_entry.id   AF-A0A7H8SDB7-F1
#
_cell.length_a   1.000
_cell.length_b   1.000
_cell.length_c   1.000
_cell.angle_alpha   90.00
_cell.angle_beta   90.00
_cell.angle_gamma   90.00
#
_symmetry.space_group_name_H-M   'P 1'
#
loop_
_entity.id
_entity.type
_entity.pdbx_description
1 polymer ?
#
loop_
_entity_poly.entity_id
_entity_poly.type
_entity_poly.pdbx_seq_one_letter_code
_entity_poly.pdbx_strand_id
1 'polypeptide(L)'
;MQLTMEILVSIFLMIGTFFMLVGGIGMVRLPDLFMRLHAPTKSSTLGLGSFLIAAMIYSAFQGRFGFAELLLTLFAFLTAPVSANLMAQAALHLRLRSLSGDVPEALNRPLPWQRTRRRAFSNKHEDTEHRL
;
A
#
# COMPACT_ATOMS: atom_id res chain seq x y z
N MET A 1 -26.93 -3.30 30.61
CA MET A 1 -26.34 -4.24 29.64
C MET A 1 -26.15 -3.58 28.27
N GLN A 2 -27.11 -2.79 27.75
CA GLN A 2 -26.95 -2.09 26.46
C GLN A 2 -26.05 -0.84 26.52
N LEU A 3 -26.21 0.03 27.53
CA LEU A 3 -25.39 1.25 27.69
C LEU A 3 -23.88 0.99 27.74
N THR A 4 -23.44 -0.01 28.49
CA THR A 4 -22.00 -0.35 28.61
C THR A 4 -21.40 -0.74 27.26
N MET A 5 -22.21 -1.36 26.42
CA MET A 5 -21.82 -1.82 25.10
C MET A 5 -21.74 -0.67 24.10
N GLU A 6 -22.73 0.22 24.12
CA GLU A 6 -22.74 1.44 23.30
C GLU A 6 -21.51 2.31 23.58
N ILE A 7 -21.13 2.44 24.85
CA ILE A 7 -19.91 3.14 25.26
C ILE A 7 -18.66 2.45 24.68
N LEU A 8 -18.58 1.13 24.77
CA LEU A 8 -17.43 0.38 24.28
C LEU A 8 -17.28 0.48 22.74
N VAL A 9 -18.39 0.36 22.01
CA VAL A 9 -18.45 0.51 20.55
C VAL A 9 -18.06 1.94 20.16
N SER A 10 -18.58 2.94 20.86
CA SER A 10 -18.26 4.36 20.63
C SER A 10 -16.76 4.63 20.79
N ILE A 11 -16.13 4.08 21.83
CA ILE A 11 -14.67 4.21 22.06
C ILE A 11 -13.88 3.59 20.90
N PHE A 12 -14.22 2.37 20.47
CA PHE A 12 -13.55 1.73 19.34
C PHE A 12 -13.75 2.47 18.01
N LEU A 13 -14.92 3.05 17.78
CA LEU A 13 -15.18 3.91 16.62
C LEU A 13 -14.31 5.17 16.67
N MET A 14 -14.24 5.83 17.84
CA MET A 14 -13.46 7.04 18.01
C MET A 14 -11.96 6.80 17.80
N ILE A 15 -11.44 5.67 18.28
CA ILE A 15 -10.06 5.21 18.03
C ILE A 15 -9.84 4.94 16.54
N GLY A 16 -10.75 4.20 15.88
CA GLY A 16 -10.63 3.87 14.46
C GLY A 16 -10.64 5.11 13.56
N THR A 17 -11.51 6.09 13.86
CA THR A 17 -11.57 7.38 13.17
C THR A 17 -10.28 8.17 13.38
N PHE A 18 -9.75 8.22 14.61
CA PHE A 18 -8.46 8.86 14.88
C PHE A 18 -7.34 8.26 14.04
N PHE A 19 -7.25 6.93 13.97
CA PHE A 19 -6.24 6.27 13.13
C PHE A 19 -6.44 6.58 11.65
N MET A 20 -7.67 6.57 11.12
CA MET A 20 -7.95 6.97 9.73
C MET A 20 -7.52 8.42 9.44
N LEU A 21 -7.77 9.33 10.39
CA LEU A 21 -7.39 10.74 10.28
C LEU A 21 -5.86 10.90 10.22
N VAL A 22 -5.14 10.19 11.10
CA VAL A 22 -3.67 10.12 11.07
C VAL A 22 -3.15 9.53 9.76
N GLY A 23 -3.83 8.52 9.20
CA GLY A 23 -3.51 7.94 7.89
C GLY A 23 -3.64 8.93 6.75
N GLY A 24 -4.74 9.69 6.73
CA GLY A 24 -4.98 10.76 5.76
C GLY A 24 -3.96 11.89 5.87
N ILE A 25 -3.62 12.33 7.09
CA ILE A 25 -2.56 13.32 7.32
C ILE A 25 -1.20 12.78 6.86
N GLY A 26 -0.89 11.52 7.15
CA GLY A 26 0.33 10.84 6.71
C GLY A 26 0.44 10.79 5.18
N MET A 27 -0.68 10.58 4.48
CA MET A 27 -0.72 10.68 3.02
C MET A 27 -0.35 12.10 2.54
N VAL A 28 -0.92 13.14 3.15
CA VAL A 28 -0.68 14.52 2.68
C VAL A 28 0.74 14.99 2.96
N ARG A 29 1.34 14.62 4.11
CA ARG A 29 2.65 15.14 4.55
C ARG A 29 3.88 14.50 3.89
N LEU A 30 3.79 13.26 3.40
CA LEU A 30 4.98 12.57 2.88
C LEU A 30 5.24 12.97 1.40
N PRO A 31 6.50 13.29 1.02
CA PRO A 31 6.84 13.77 -0.33
C PRO A 31 6.97 12.67 -1.40
N ASP A 32 7.11 11.40 -1.02
CA ASP A 32 7.33 10.27 -1.94
C ASP A 32 6.12 9.33 -1.97
N LEU A 33 5.66 8.92 -3.16
CA LEU A 33 4.45 8.09 -3.35
C LEU A 33 4.56 6.70 -2.71
N PHE A 34 5.75 6.10 -2.71
CA PHE A 34 5.96 4.80 -2.06
C PHE A 34 5.92 4.90 -0.54
N MET A 35 6.49 5.98 0.01
CA MET A 35 6.45 6.28 1.44
C MET A 35 5.02 6.71 1.86
N ARG A 36 4.30 7.41 0.98
CA ARG A 36 2.87 7.75 1.09
C ARG A 36 1.93 6.55 0.95
N LEU A 37 2.32 5.43 0.36
CA LEU A 37 1.48 4.22 0.34
C LEU A 37 1.62 3.44 1.66
N HIS A 38 2.79 3.49 2.30
CA HIS A 38 3.04 2.75 3.52
C HIS A 38 2.31 3.34 4.74
N ALA A 39 2.22 4.69 4.84
CA ALA A 39 1.54 5.36 5.95
C ALA A 39 0.01 5.10 6.00
N PRO A 40 -0.76 5.23 4.89
CA PRO A 40 -2.17 4.89 4.84
C PRO A 40 -2.44 3.41 4.99
N THR A 41 -1.58 2.53 4.49
CA THR A 41 -1.79 1.08 4.60
C THR A 41 -1.70 0.62 6.06
N LYS A 42 -0.74 1.13 6.83
CA LYS A 42 -0.61 0.85 8.28
C LYS A 42 -1.74 1.44 9.12
N SER A 43 -2.16 2.65 8.77
CA SER A 43 -3.28 3.30 9.47
C SER A 43 -4.62 2.63 9.14
N SER A 44 -4.83 2.24 7.88
CA SER A 44 -6.09 1.64 7.44
C SER A 44 -6.32 0.28 8.07
N THR A 45 -5.29 -0.56 8.21
CA THR A 45 -5.42 -1.86 8.89
C THR A 45 -5.75 -1.72 10.37
N LEU A 46 -5.15 -0.75 11.07
CA LEU A 46 -5.49 -0.46 12.47
C LEU A 46 -6.88 0.18 12.63
N GLY A 47 -7.24 1.12 11.76
CA GLY A 47 -8.54 1.80 11.77
C GLY A 47 -9.70 0.86 11.46
N LEU A 48 -9.63 0.14 10.33
CA LEU A 48 -10.61 -0.90 9.97
C LEU A 48 -10.61 -2.01 11.03
N GLY A 49 -9.45 -2.44 11.53
CA GLY A 49 -9.38 -3.45 12.59
C GLY A 49 -10.16 -3.04 13.84
N SER A 50 -10.06 -1.77 14.26
CA SER A 50 -10.85 -1.22 15.36
C SER A 50 -12.35 -1.26 15.06
N PHE A 51 -12.77 -0.87 13.85
CA PHE A 51 -14.17 -0.92 13.44
C PHE A 51 -14.73 -2.35 13.37
N LEU A 52 -13.93 -3.30 12.89
CA LEU A 52 -14.25 -4.73 12.85
C LEU A 52 -14.48 -5.29 14.25
N ILE A 53 -13.61 -4.95 15.21
CA ILE A 53 -13.77 -5.37 16.61
C ILE A 53 -15.04 -4.75 17.21
N ALA A 54 -15.31 -3.46 16.95
CA ALA A 54 -16.53 -2.79 17.39
C ALA A 54 -17.80 -3.50 16.86
N ALA A 55 -17.80 -3.81 15.56
CA ALA A 55 -18.89 -4.51 14.89
C ALA A 55 -19.07 -5.95 15.42
N MET A 56 -17.97 -6.67 15.65
CA MET A 56 -18.02 -8.01 16.25
C MET A 56 -18.65 -8.00 17.64
N ILE A 57 -18.28 -7.01 18.47
CA ILE A 57 -18.86 -6.84 19.80
C ILE A 57 -20.35 -6.57 19.65
N TYR A 58 -20.75 -5.58 18.84
CA TYR A 58 -22.15 -5.24 18.54
C TYR A 58 -22.98 -6.44 18.07
N SER A 59 -22.52 -7.14 17.03
CA SER A 59 -23.18 -8.31 16.47
C SER A 59 -23.33 -9.47 17.47
N ALA A 60 -22.37 -9.64 18.40
CA ALA A 60 -22.45 -10.69 19.41
C ALA A 60 -23.63 -10.50 20.38
N PHE A 61 -24.03 -9.26 20.67
CA PHE A 61 -25.22 -9.01 21.51
C PHE A 61 -26.52 -8.98 20.73
N GLN A 62 -26.51 -8.52 19.47
CA GLN A 62 -27.73 -8.49 18.66
C GLN A 62 -28.15 -9.88 18.15
N GLY A 63 -27.25 -10.88 18.18
CA GLY A 63 -27.55 -12.27 17.78
C GLY A 63 -27.96 -12.43 16.31
N ARG A 64 -27.81 -11.36 15.51
CA ARG A 64 -28.19 -11.29 14.11
C ARG A 64 -26.97 -10.79 13.36
N PHE A 65 -26.22 -11.71 12.76
CA PHE A 65 -25.21 -11.35 11.77
C PHE A 65 -25.94 -10.65 10.62
N GLY A 66 -25.86 -9.32 10.60
CA GLY A 66 -26.46 -8.51 9.55
C GLY A 66 -25.71 -8.76 8.25
N PHE A 67 -26.39 -9.24 7.22
CA PHE A 67 -25.79 -9.43 5.88
C PHE A 67 -25.07 -8.17 5.40
N ALA A 68 -25.60 -6.99 5.75
CA ALA A 68 -25.02 -5.69 5.47
C ALA A 68 -23.66 -5.44 6.13
N GLU A 69 -23.44 -5.92 7.37
CA GLU A 69 -22.22 -5.69 8.14
C GLU A 69 -21.06 -6.53 7.59
N LEU A 70 -21.37 -7.75 7.17
CA LEU A 70 -20.45 -8.64 6.47
C LEU A 70 -20.12 -8.10 5.07
N LEU A 71 -21.11 -7.59 4.34
CA LEU A 71 -20.92 -6.99 3.02
C LEU A 71 -20.07 -5.71 3.10
N LEU A 72 -20.33 -4.84 4.09
CA LEU A 72 -19.55 -3.61 4.32
C LEU A 72 -18.09 -3.95 4.61
N THR A 73 -17.85 -4.89 5.52
CA THR A 73 -16.51 -5.33 5.91
C THR A 73 -15.76 -5.94 4.73
N LEU A 74 -16.39 -6.86 4.02
CA LEU A 74 -15.80 -7.53 2.86
C LEU A 74 -15.49 -6.54 1.74
N PHE A 75 -16.44 -5.65 1.41
CA PHE A 75 -16.30 -4.70 0.32
C PHE A 75 -15.25 -3.63 0.63
N ALA A 76 -15.23 -3.09 1.86
CA ALA A 76 -14.23 -2.13 2.28
C ALA A 76 -12.82 -2.75 2.31
N PHE A 77 -12.71 -3.98 2.82
CA PHE A 77 -11.44 -4.70 2.87
C PHE A 77 -10.93 -5.13 1.49
N LEU A 78 -11.81 -5.37 0.51
CA LEU A 78 -11.41 -5.61 -0.89
C LEU A 78 -11.02 -4.30 -1.58
N THR A 79 -11.77 -3.23 -1.35
CA THR A 79 -11.56 -1.95 -2.03
C THR A 79 -10.21 -1.33 -1.65
N ALA A 80 -9.83 -1.36 -0.37
CA ALA A 80 -8.57 -0.77 0.09
C ALA A 80 -7.30 -1.32 -0.62
N PRO A 81 -7.03 -2.64 -0.67
CA PRO A 81 -5.87 -3.21 -1.36
C PRO A 81 -5.99 -3.12 -2.88
N VAL A 82 -7.19 -3.25 -3.46
CA VAL A 82 -7.38 -3.10 -4.91
C VAL A 82 -7.06 -1.67 -5.36
N SER A 83 -7.59 -0.66 -4.66
CA SER A 83 -7.27 0.75 -4.93
C SER A 83 -5.78 1.04 -4.72
N ALA A 84 -5.15 0.48 -3.68
CA ALA A 84 -3.72 0.64 -3.45
C ALA A 84 -2.86 0.03 -4.57
N ASN A 85 -3.22 -1.17 -5.05
CA ASN A 85 -2.51 -1.85 -6.14
C ASN A 85 -2.66 -1.08 -7.47
N LEU A 86 -3.88 -0.60 -7.77
CA LEU A 86 -4.11 0.23 -8.96
C LEU A 86 -3.34 1.56 -8.89
N MET A 87 -3.31 2.21 -7.73
CA MET A 87 -2.49 3.41 -7.52
C MET A 87 -0.99 3.11 -7.71
N ALA A 88 -0.49 1.99 -7.21
CA ALA A 88 0.92 1.60 -7.38
C ALA A 88 1.26 1.36 -8.86
N GLN A 89 0.39 0.67 -9.60
CA GLN A 89 0.57 0.46 -11.04
C GLN A 89 0.51 1.77 -11.84
N ALA A 90 -0.39 2.68 -11.48
CA ALA A 90 -0.48 4.01 -12.10
C ALA A 90 0.77 4.85 -11.83
N ALA A 91 1.28 4.83 -10.58
CA ALA A 91 2.49 5.55 -10.20
C ALA A 91 3.74 5.04 -10.96
N LEU A 92 3.85 3.72 -11.15
CA LEU A 92 4.90 3.10 -11.96
C LEU A 92 4.81 3.49 -13.45
N HIS A 93 3.60 3.49 -14.02
CA HIS A 93 3.39 3.90 -15.42
C HIS A 93 3.70 5.39 -15.65
N LEU A 94 3.42 6.24 -14.66
CA LEU A 94 3.75 7.66 -14.70
C LEU A 94 5.25 7.94 -14.48
N ARG A 95 6.10 6.89 -14.32
CA ARG A 95 7.54 6.98 -14.02
C ARG A 95 7.85 7.96 -12.89
N LEU A 96 6.97 8.03 -11.90
CA LEU A 96 7.16 8.94 -10.77
C LEU A 96 8.43 8.51 -10.03
N ARG A 97 9.39 9.43 -9.98
CA ARG A 97 10.71 9.20 -9.39
C ARG A 97 10.52 8.90 -7.90
N SER A 98 10.76 7.65 -7.52
CA SER A 98 10.92 7.28 -6.11
C SER A 98 12.04 8.14 -5.53
N LEU A 99 11.72 8.93 -4.50
CA LEU A 99 12.69 9.75 -3.76
C LEU A 99 13.32 8.96 -2.61
N SER A 100 12.92 7.69 -2.43
CA SER A 100 13.65 6.69 -1.66
C SER A 100 15.04 6.60 -2.27
N GLY A 101 16.02 7.22 -1.61
CA GLY A 101 17.39 7.47 -2.10
C GLY A 101 18.10 6.22 -2.64
N ASP A 102 19.22 6.46 -3.33
CA ASP A 102 20.05 5.52 -4.09
C ASP A 102 19.34 4.24 -4.54
N VAL A 103 18.99 4.24 -5.83
CA VAL A 103 18.49 3.06 -6.53
C VAL A 103 19.33 1.86 -6.08
N PRO A 104 18.73 0.79 -5.51
CA PRO A 104 19.51 -0.35 -5.04
C PRO A 104 20.41 -0.79 -6.19
N GLU A 105 21.71 -0.98 -5.93
CA GLU A 105 22.73 -1.34 -6.94
C GLU A 105 22.26 -2.52 -7.83
N ALA A 106 21.35 -3.38 -7.32
CA ALA A 106 20.65 -4.43 -8.06
C ALA A 106 19.88 -3.96 -9.31
N LEU A 107 19.37 -2.73 -9.35
CA LEU A 107 18.71 -2.12 -10.51
C LEU A 107 19.71 -1.48 -11.48
N ASN A 108 20.87 -1.03 -10.98
CA ASN A 108 21.99 -0.53 -11.79
C ASN A 108 22.83 -1.67 -12.38
N ARG A 109 22.69 -2.90 -11.86
CA ARG A 109 23.35 -4.07 -12.42
C ARG A 109 22.74 -4.40 -13.79
N PRO A 110 23.58 -4.50 -14.85
CA PRO A 110 23.10 -4.90 -16.16
C PRO A 110 22.48 -6.29 -16.06
N LEU A 111 21.26 -6.41 -16.58
CA LEU A 111 20.49 -7.66 -16.57
C LEU A 111 21.29 -8.77 -17.28
N PRO A 112 21.16 -10.05 -16.86
CA PRO A 112 21.97 -11.15 -17.41
C PRO A 112 21.95 -11.22 -18.94
N TRP A 113 20.82 -10.88 -19.56
CA TRP A 113 20.63 -10.87 -21.02
C TRP A 113 21.11 -9.59 -21.71
N GLN A 114 21.37 -8.50 -20.98
CA GLN A 114 22.00 -7.28 -21.52
C GLN A 114 23.53 -7.40 -21.62
N ARG A 115 24.16 -8.28 -20.83
CA ARG A 115 25.62 -8.52 -20.87
C ARG A 115 26.12 -8.92 -22.26
N THR A 116 25.33 -9.73 -22.96
CA THR A 116 25.72 -10.30 -24.26
C THR A 116 25.82 -9.21 -25.34
N ARG A 117 24.95 -8.19 -25.27
CA ARG A 117 24.88 -7.14 -26.30
C ARG A 117 26.04 -6.14 -26.20
N ARG A 118 26.57 -5.87 -25.00
CA ARG A 118 27.73 -4.98 -24.79
C ARG A 118 29.04 -5.59 -25.30
N ARG A 119 29.26 -6.91 -25.13
CA ARG A 119 30.45 -7.59 -25.64
C ARG A 119 30.50 -7.60 -27.17
N ALA A 120 29.37 -7.83 -27.82
CA ALA A 120 29.28 -7.84 -29.29
C ALA A 120 29.62 -6.48 -29.92
N PHE A 121 29.30 -5.36 -29.23
CA PHE A 121 29.63 -4.02 -29.70
C PHE A 121 31.10 -3.64 -29.46
N SER A 122 31.70 -4.07 -28.33
CA SER A 122 33.11 -3.80 -28.02
C SER A 122 34.05 -4.51 -29.00
N ASN A 123 33.78 -5.79 -29.29
CA ASN A 123 34.64 -6.60 -30.15
C ASN A 123 34.67 -6.09 -31.61
N LYS A 124 33.58 -5.43 -32.05
CA LYS A 124 33.49 -4.88 -33.40
C LYS A 124 34.34 -3.62 -33.58
N HIS A 125 34.61 -2.87 -32.52
CA HIS A 125 35.47 -1.69 -32.58
C HIS A 125 36.96 -2.07 -32.59
N GLU A 126 37.38 -3.07 -31.81
CA GLU A 126 38.76 -3.56 -31.81
C GLU A 126 39.18 -4.19 -33.15
N ASP A 127 38.28 -4.94 -33.80
CA ASP A 127 38.55 -5.52 -35.12
C ASP A 127 38.67 -4.48 -36.25
N THR A 128 38.16 -3.26 -36.04
CA THR A 128 38.24 -2.19 -37.05
C THR A 128 39.53 -1.38 -36.90
N GLU A 129 40.06 -1.23 -35.67
CA GLU A 129 41.32 -0.54 -35.43
C GLU A 129 42.56 -1.37 -35.81
N HIS A 130 42.47 -2.70 -35.78
CA HIS A 130 43.56 -3.59 -36.24
C HIS A 130 43.61 -3.80 -37.77
N ARG A 131 42.72 -3.15 -38.53
CA ARG A 131 42.63 -3.26 -39.99
C ARG A 131 43.08 -2.00 -40.75
N LEU A 132 43.61 -1.00 -40.05
CA LEU A 132 44.28 0.18 -40.61
C LEU A 132 45.78 0.12 -40.29
#